data_AF-A0A0S7WMI2-F1
#
_entry.id   AF-A0A0S7WMI2-F1
#
_cell.length_a   1.000
_cell.length_b   1.000
_cell.length_c   1.000
_cell.angle_alpha   90.00
_cell.angle_beta   90.00
_cell.angle_gamma   90.00
#
_symmetry.space_group_name_H-M   'P 1'
#
loop_
_entity.id
_entity.type
_entity.pdbx_description
1 polymer ?
#
loop_
_entity_poly.entity_id
_entity_poly.type
_entity_poly.pdbx_seq_one_letter_code
_entity_poly.pdbx_strand_id
1 'polypeptide(L)'
;MNWRVRYCSILLVVVALVSCVFGLIYCFIPRPMPYHLQFIGVSLEEIGDFNPRLAQWVMFLIRIVGICFLSIGVLVIGIALKAFRRSERWAWVTVFPAAMVVIIPLTTITFYTGEAVKWVMTGLLVLSLIAMFLPIKDFFRRMGSGLDIKT
;
A
#
# COMPACT_ATOMS: atom_id res chain seq x y z
N MET A 1 -18.40 10.18 16.59
CA MET A 1 -17.23 9.92 15.73
C MET A 1 -17.08 11.08 14.77
N ASN A 2 -15.96 11.81 14.84
CA ASN A 2 -15.71 13.00 14.02
C ASN A 2 -15.74 12.61 12.54
N TRP A 3 -16.41 13.42 11.70
CA TRP A 3 -16.58 13.12 10.27
C TRP A 3 -15.23 12.87 9.59
N ARG A 4 -14.21 13.65 9.93
CA ARG A 4 -12.82 13.51 9.42
C ARG A 4 -12.23 12.11 9.62
N VAL A 5 -12.39 11.53 10.81
CA VAL A 5 -11.91 10.19 11.14
C VAL A 5 -12.68 9.12 10.35
N ARG A 6 -13.99 9.35 10.10
CA ARG A 6 -14.79 8.47 9.23
C ARG A 6 -14.28 8.50 7.79
N TYR A 7 -14.08 9.68 7.21
CA TYR A 7 -13.56 9.81 5.85
C TYR A 7 -12.16 9.23 5.70
N CYS A 8 -11.26 9.47 6.65
CA CYS A 8 -9.94 8.84 6.68
C CYS A 8 -10.04 7.30 6.68
N SER A 9 -10.85 6.73 7.58
CA SER A 9 -11.06 5.28 7.66
C SER A 9 -11.60 4.71 6.35
N ILE A 10 -12.57 5.39 5.71
CA ILE A 10 -13.12 4.98 4.41
C ILE A 10 -12.06 5.05 3.31
N LEU A 11 -11.31 6.15 3.22
CA LEU A 11 -10.26 6.33 2.22
C LEU A 11 -9.15 5.28 2.37
N LEU A 12 -8.73 4.97 3.60
CA LEU A 12 -7.75 3.92 3.86
C LEU A 12 -8.27 2.54 3.49
N VAL A 13 -9.56 2.25 3.74
CA VAL A 13 -10.19 1.01 3.30
C VAL A 13 -10.21 0.93 1.77
N VAL A 14 -10.54 2.02 1.07
CA VAL A 14 -10.53 2.06 -0.40
C VAL A 14 -9.12 1.80 -0.94
N VAL A 15 -8.11 2.49 -0.41
CA VAL A 15 -6.69 2.26 -0.79
C VAL A 15 -6.29 0.80 -0.54
N ALA A 16 -6.64 0.26 0.62
CA ALA A 16 -6.31 -1.11 0.97
C ALA A 16 -7.04 -2.15 0.11
N LEU A 17 -8.29 -1.89 -0.28
CA LEU A 17 -9.03 -2.73 -1.22
C LEU A 17 -8.38 -2.73 -2.60
N VAL A 18 -7.97 -1.56 -3.10
CA VAL A 18 -7.21 -1.47 -4.36
C VAL A 18 -5.91 -2.27 -4.26
N SER A 19 -5.16 -2.13 -3.16
CA SER A 19 -3.96 -2.94 -2.91
C SER A 19 -4.27 -4.44 -2.89
N CYS A 20 -5.36 -4.88 -2.25
CA CYS A 20 -5.77 -6.28 -2.27
C CYS A 20 -6.09 -6.77 -3.67
N VAL A 21 -6.78 -5.97 -4.49
CA VAL A 21 -7.07 -6.30 -5.90
C VAL A 21 -5.77 -6.46 -6.69
N PHE A 22 -4.83 -5.53 -6.57
CA PHE A 22 -3.50 -5.67 -7.16
C PHE A 22 -2.78 -6.92 -6.67
N GLY A 23 -2.83 -7.18 -5.36
CA GLY A 23 -2.22 -8.37 -4.77
C GLY A 23 -2.79 -9.67 -5.33
N LEU A 24 -4.12 -9.77 -5.48
CA LEU A 24 -4.77 -10.91 -6.13
C LEU A 24 -4.33 -11.06 -7.59
N ILE A 25 -4.30 -9.96 -8.35
CA ILE A 25 -3.83 -9.99 -9.74
C ILE A 25 -2.41 -10.55 -9.79
N TYR A 26 -1.49 -10.04 -9.00
CA TYR A 26 -0.07 -10.46 -9.02
C TYR A 26 0.14 -11.90 -8.55
N CYS A 27 -0.70 -12.40 -7.63
CA CYS A 27 -0.64 -13.80 -7.20
C CYS A 27 -1.03 -14.79 -8.30
N PHE A 28 -1.98 -14.43 -9.16
CA PHE A 28 -2.60 -15.36 -10.13
C PHE A 28 -2.31 -15.02 -11.59
N ILE A 29 -1.60 -13.93 -11.88
CA ILE A 29 -1.27 -13.56 -13.25
C ILE A 29 -0.37 -14.65 -13.88
N PRO A 30 -0.69 -15.15 -15.09
CA PRO A 30 0.06 -16.22 -15.72
C PRO A 30 1.38 -15.75 -16.33
N ARG A 31 1.55 -14.44 -16.51
CA ARG A 31 2.72 -13.80 -17.12
C ARG A 31 3.02 -12.47 -16.44
N PRO A 32 4.26 -11.96 -16.48
CA PRO A 32 4.56 -10.62 -16.00
C PRO A 32 3.70 -9.58 -16.70
N MET A 33 3.33 -8.52 -15.98
CA MET A 33 2.70 -7.36 -16.58
C MET A 33 3.57 -6.80 -17.73
N PRO A 34 2.96 -6.23 -18.78
CA PRO A 34 3.69 -5.72 -19.94
C PRO A 34 4.83 -4.76 -19.59
N TYR A 35 4.66 -3.91 -18.57
CA TYR A 35 5.69 -2.96 -18.16
C TYR A 35 6.96 -3.64 -17.61
N HIS A 36 6.82 -4.82 -16.97
CA HIS A 36 7.99 -5.58 -16.51
C HIS A 36 8.82 -6.06 -17.70
N LEU A 37 8.15 -6.60 -18.73
CA LEU A 37 8.81 -7.09 -19.94
C LEU A 37 9.40 -5.95 -20.77
N GLN A 38 8.70 -4.81 -20.86
CA GLN A 38 9.23 -3.60 -21.51
C GLN A 38 10.50 -3.09 -20.82
N PHE A 39 10.55 -3.10 -19.49
CA PHE A 39 11.73 -2.68 -18.75
C PHE A 39 12.90 -3.67 -18.92
N ILE A 40 12.62 -4.98 -18.92
CA ILE A 40 13.65 -6.01 -19.11
C ILE A 40 14.15 -6.06 -20.56
N GLY A 41 13.30 -5.68 -21.53
CA GLY A 41 13.65 -5.66 -22.95
C GLY A 41 13.59 -7.02 -23.65
N VAL A 42 13.18 -8.08 -22.94
CA VAL A 42 12.95 -9.42 -23.48
C VAL A 42 11.61 -9.98 -23.00
N SER A 43 11.08 -10.93 -23.77
CA SER A 43 9.87 -11.69 -23.45
C SER A 43 10.13 -12.76 -22.38
N LEU A 44 9.06 -13.27 -21.77
CA LEU A 44 9.18 -14.35 -20.78
C LEU A 44 9.65 -15.64 -21.45
N GLU A 45 9.26 -15.86 -22.70
CA GLU A 45 9.63 -16.99 -23.54
C GLU A 45 11.15 -16.99 -23.79
N GLU A 46 11.73 -15.85 -24.19
CA GLU A 46 13.18 -15.71 -24.38
C GLU A 46 13.96 -15.96 -23.09
N ILE A 47 13.44 -15.53 -21.93
CA ILE A 47 14.04 -15.85 -20.63
C ILE A 47 13.96 -17.36 -20.37
N GLY A 48 12.85 -18.00 -20.73
CA GLY A 48 12.64 -19.44 -20.57
C GLY A 48 13.57 -20.27 -21.46
N ASP A 49 13.76 -19.86 -22.70
CA ASP A 49 14.65 -20.50 -23.67
C ASP A 49 16.12 -20.39 -23.23
N PHE A 50 16.51 -19.25 -22.64
CA PHE A 50 17.82 -19.07 -22.03
C PHE A 50 17.99 -19.90 -20.76
N ASN A 51 17.03 -19.83 -19.82
CA ASN A 51 17.04 -20.57 -18.58
C ASN A 51 15.62 -20.72 -17.98
N PRO A 52 15.04 -21.93 -17.97
CA PRO A 52 13.67 -22.13 -17.49
C PRO A 52 13.52 -21.86 -15.98
N ARG A 53 14.59 -22.05 -15.20
CA ARG A 53 14.56 -21.74 -13.75
C ARG A 53 14.53 -20.23 -13.50
N LEU A 54 15.16 -19.43 -14.38
CA LEU A 54 15.13 -17.99 -14.29
C LEU A 54 13.72 -17.45 -14.59
N ALA A 55 13.05 -17.96 -15.63
CA ALA A 55 11.67 -17.61 -15.94
C ALA A 55 10.72 -17.93 -14.77
N GLN A 56 10.87 -19.11 -14.15
CA GLN A 56 10.11 -19.47 -12.96
C GLN A 56 10.40 -18.55 -11.76
N TRP A 57 11.67 -18.20 -11.54
CA TRP A 57 12.07 -17.30 -10.47
C TRP A 57 11.46 -15.89 -10.62
N VAL A 58 11.44 -15.35 -11.84
CA VAL A 58 10.76 -14.07 -12.14
C VAL A 58 9.27 -14.15 -11.78
N MET A 59 8.59 -15.24 -12.12
CA MET A 59 7.19 -15.44 -11.75
C MET A 59 7.00 -15.53 -10.23
N PHE A 60 7.91 -16.19 -9.50
CA PHE A 60 7.85 -16.22 -8.04
C PHE A 60 8.01 -14.83 -7.42
N LEU A 61 8.90 -13.99 -7.94
CA LEU A 61 9.04 -12.61 -7.45
C LEU A 61 7.74 -11.81 -7.61
N ILE A 62 7.07 -11.92 -8.75
CA ILE A 62 5.79 -11.25 -8.99
C ILE A 62 4.72 -11.73 -8.01
N ARG A 63 4.67 -13.04 -7.74
CA ARG A 63 3.73 -13.60 -6.75
C ARG A 63 4.02 -13.15 -5.33
N ILE A 64 5.30 -13.09 -4.94
CA ILE A 64 5.71 -12.57 -3.62
C ILE A 64 5.25 -11.12 -3.45
N VAL A 65 5.44 -10.29 -4.48
CA VAL A 65 4.93 -8.90 -4.49
C VAL A 65 3.41 -8.89 -4.30
N GLY A 66 2.68 -9.78 -4.97
CA GLY A 66 1.23 -9.93 -4.80
C GLY A 66 0.81 -10.30 -3.37
N ILE A 67 1.51 -11.25 -2.75
CA ILE A 67 1.27 -11.66 -1.36
C ILE A 67 1.54 -10.50 -0.40
N CYS A 68 2.60 -9.71 -0.63
CA CYS A 68 2.89 -8.51 0.16
C CYS A 68 1.74 -7.49 0.09
N PHE A 69 1.23 -7.20 -1.12
CA PHE A 69 0.09 -6.30 -1.30
C PHE A 69 -1.17 -6.79 -0.58
N LEU A 70 -1.49 -8.08 -0.70
CA LEU A 70 -2.60 -8.71 0.01
C LEU A 70 -2.45 -8.58 1.53
N SER A 71 -1.27 -8.90 2.05
CA SER A 71 -0.98 -8.92 3.49
C SER A 71 -1.11 -7.51 4.08
N ILE A 72 -0.55 -6.50 3.41
CA ILE A 72 -0.64 -5.10 3.81
C ILE A 72 -2.08 -4.60 3.70
N GLY A 73 -2.79 -4.93 2.62
CA GLY A 73 -4.18 -4.51 2.43
C GLY A 73 -5.10 -5.05 3.53
N VAL A 74 -5.02 -6.34 3.84
CA VAL A 74 -5.81 -6.95 4.93
C VAL A 74 -5.48 -6.31 6.28
N LEU A 75 -4.20 -6.08 6.57
CA LEU A 75 -3.75 -5.44 7.81
C LEU A 75 -4.32 -4.01 7.94
N VAL A 76 -4.22 -3.21 6.88
CA VAL A 76 -4.70 -1.81 6.86
C VAL A 76 -6.22 -1.77 7.01
N ILE A 77 -6.97 -2.68 6.36
CA ILE A 77 -8.43 -2.80 6.56
C ILE A 77 -8.75 -3.06 8.03
N GLY A 78 -8.06 -4.01 8.67
CA GLY A 78 -8.27 -4.32 10.08
C GLY A 78 -8.02 -3.12 11.01
N ILE A 79 -6.93 -2.39 10.78
CA ILE A 79 -6.57 -1.21 11.57
C ILE A 79 -7.55 -0.06 11.31
N ALA A 80 -7.94 0.16 10.06
CA ALA A 80 -8.89 1.21 9.66
C ALA A 80 -10.28 0.97 10.26
N LEU A 81 -10.75 -0.29 10.32
CA LEU A 81 -12.04 -0.66 10.88
C LEU A 81 -12.07 -0.65 12.42
N LYS A 82 -10.94 -0.92 13.10
CA LYS A 82 -10.90 -1.04 14.57
C LYS A 82 -10.27 0.16 15.26
N ALA A 83 -8.97 0.41 15.05
CA ALA A 83 -8.20 1.38 15.83
C ALA A 83 -8.43 2.82 15.36
N PHE A 84 -8.61 3.04 14.06
CA PHE A 84 -8.94 4.37 13.54
C PHE A 84 -10.33 4.83 13.99
N ARG A 85 -11.32 3.93 14.06
CA ARG A 85 -12.66 4.26 14.59
C ARG A 85 -12.65 4.67 16.07
N ARG A 86 -11.66 4.22 16.83
CA ARG A 86 -11.44 4.59 18.24
C ARG A 86 -10.54 5.82 18.42
N SER A 87 -10.04 6.38 17.31
CA SER A 87 -9.08 7.49 17.30
C SER A 87 -7.86 7.21 18.19
N GLU A 88 -7.37 5.96 18.15
CA GLU A 88 -6.20 5.54 18.92
C GLU A 88 -4.92 6.09 18.27
N ARG A 89 -4.11 6.84 19.04
CA ARG A 89 -2.93 7.53 18.49
C ARG A 89 -1.87 6.59 17.95
N TRP A 90 -1.66 5.46 18.62
CA TRP A 90 -0.65 4.50 18.19
C TRP A 90 -0.94 4.02 16.76
N ALA A 91 -2.21 3.89 16.36
CA ALA A 91 -2.59 3.45 15.03
C ALA A 91 -2.16 4.45 13.95
N TRP A 92 -2.20 5.75 14.24
CA TRP A 92 -1.70 6.76 13.30
C TRP A 92 -0.16 6.75 13.25
N VAL A 93 0.48 6.74 14.42
CA VAL A 93 1.96 6.79 14.55
C VAL A 93 2.64 5.54 13.99
N THR A 94 1.98 4.38 13.98
CA THR A 94 2.54 3.15 13.39
C THR A 94 2.21 3.01 11.90
N VAL A 95 0.95 3.21 11.51
CA VAL A 95 0.53 2.98 10.12
C VAL A 95 1.10 4.02 9.17
N PHE A 96 1.19 5.28 9.59
CA PHE A 96 1.69 6.34 8.69
C PHE A 96 3.16 6.11 8.29
N PRO A 97 4.12 5.97 9.21
CA PRO A 97 5.51 5.69 8.82
C PRO A 97 5.66 4.38 8.07
N ALA A 98 4.96 3.31 8.49
CA ALA A 98 5.00 2.02 7.81
C ALA A 98 4.51 2.14 6.35
N ALA A 99 3.41 2.86 6.12
CA ALA A 99 2.90 3.10 4.79
C ALA A 99 3.88 3.92 3.94
N MET A 100 4.56 4.92 4.52
CA MET A 100 5.54 5.73 3.80
C MET A 100 6.78 4.92 3.38
N VAL A 101 7.27 4.06 4.27
CA VAL A 101 8.42 3.16 3.97
C VAL A 101 8.11 2.19 2.83
N VAL A 102 6.83 1.84 2.62
CA VAL A 102 6.43 0.96 1.52
C VAL A 102 6.10 1.75 0.25
N ILE A 103 5.20 2.74 0.35
CA ILE A 103 4.63 3.41 -0.81
C ILE A 103 5.67 4.31 -1.50
N ILE A 104 6.56 4.98 -0.75
CA ILE A 104 7.55 5.89 -1.36
C ILE A 104 8.53 5.09 -2.26
N PRO A 105 9.25 4.06 -1.77
CA PRO A 105 10.16 3.30 -2.63
C PRO A 105 9.45 2.60 -3.78
N LEU A 106 8.26 2.02 -3.52
CA LEU A 106 7.46 1.35 -4.54
C LEU A 106 7.08 2.32 -5.67
N THR A 107 6.64 3.53 -5.31
CA THR A 107 6.29 4.57 -6.29
C THR A 107 7.52 4.99 -7.08
N THR A 108 8.65 5.25 -6.42
CA THR A 108 9.92 5.60 -7.07
C THR A 108 10.36 4.54 -8.08
N ILE A 109 10.36 3.26 -7.71
CA ILE A 109 10.75 2.17 -8.62
C ILE A 109 9.77 2.06 -9.78
N THR A 110 8.47 2.19 -9.53
CA THR A 110 7.44 2.12 -10.58
C THR A 110 7.57 3.29 -11.57
N PHE A 111 7.97 4.47 -11.11
CA PHE A 111 8.24 5.62 -11.98
C PHE A 111 9.30 5.34 -13.03
N TYR A 112 10.36 4.59 -12.68
CA TYR A 112 11.43 4.23 -13.61
C TYR A 112 11.10 3.00 -14.47
N THR A 113 10.22 2.11 -14.00
CA THR A 113 9.99 0.80 -14.63
C THR A 113 8.72 0.72 -15.48
N GLY A 114 7.71 1.57 -15.30
CA GLY A 114 6.44 1.41 -16.02
C GLY A 114 5.61 2.67 -16.20
N GLU A 115 5.55 3.16 -17.45
CA GLU A 115 4.74 4.32 -17.83
C GLU A 115 3.24 4.19 -17.52
N ALA A 116 2.68 2.99 -17.66
CA ALA A 116 1.25 2.76 -17.43
C ALA A 116 0.88 2.75 -15.93
N VAL A 117 1.77 2.23 -15.07
CA VAL A 117 1.46 1.98 -13.65
C VAL A 117 1.94 3.13 -12.75
N LYS A 118 2.88 3.98 -13.22
CA LYS A 118 3.40 5.12 -12.45
C LYS A 118 2.29 6.07 -11.97
N TRP A 119 1.29 6.35 -12.81
CA TRP A 119 0.21 7.26 -12.46
C TRP A 119 -0.73 6.68 -11.41
N VAL A 120 -0.99 5.38 -11.47
CA VAL A 120 -1.82 4.69 -10.46
C VAL A 120 -1.13 4.72 -9.10
N MET A 121 0.18 4.40 -9.05
CA MET A 121 0.94 4.40 -7.79
C MET A 121 1.10 5.80 -7.22
N THR A 122 1.32 6.80 -8.07
CA THR A 122 1.35 8.21 -7.66
C THR A 122 0.02 8.66 -7.08
N GLY A 123 -1.09 8.31 -7.74
CA GLY A 123 -2.43 8.60 -7.26
C GLY A 123 -2.71 7.95 -5.90
N LEU A 124 -2.31 6.69 -5.72
CA LEU A 124 -2.43 5.99 -4.43
C LEU A 124 -1.59 6.64 -3.33
N LEU A 125 -0.37 7.08 -3.64
CA LEU A 125 0.48 7.83 -2.70
C LEU A 125 -0.20 9.13 -2.26
N VAL A 126 -0.63 9.95 -3.22
CA VAL A 126 -1.30 11.23 -2.94
C VAL A 126 -2.58 11.00 -2.13
N LEU A 127 -3.40 10.02 -2.51
CA LEU A 127 -4.62 9.67 -1.79
C LEU A 127 -4.34 9.21 -0.35
N SER A 128 -3.30 8.40 -0.15
CA SER A 128 -2.88 7.93 1.17
C SER A 128 -2.38 9.08 2.04
N LEU A 129 -1.63 10.02 1.48
CA LEU A 129 -1.19 11.24 2.17
C LEU A 129 -2.41 12.07 2.61
N ILE A 130 -3.35 12.35 1.70
CA ILE A 130 -4.57 13.10 2.01
C ILE A 130 -5.36 12.41 3.13
N ALA A 131 -5.55 11.09 3.02
CA ALA A 131 -6.27 10.31 4.02
C ALA A 131 -5.61 10.43 5.41
N MET A 132 -4.28 10.43 5.47
CA MET A 132 -3.52 10.46 6.73
C MET A 132 -3.38 11.86 7.34
N PHE A 133 -3.33 12.92 6.54
CA PHE A 133 -3.25 14.30 7.06
C PHE A 133 -4.62 14.84 7.51
N LEU A 134 -5.73 14.38 6.94
CA LEU A 134 -7.08 14.89 7.26
C LEU A 134 -7.48 14.76 8.75
N PRO A 135 -7.21 13.64 9.45
CA PRO A 135 -7.57 13.47 10.86
C PRO A 135 -6.43 13.81 11.83
N ILE A 136 -5.30 14.38 11.38
CA ILE A 136 -4.11 14.57 12.25
C ILE A 136 -4.46 15.30 13.55
N LYS A 137 -5.25 16.38 13.46
CA LYS A 137 -5.69 17.15 14.62
C LYS A 137 -6.58 16.33 15.56
N ASP A 138 -7.42 15.43 15.04
CA ASP A 138 -8.33 14.61 15.86
C ASP A 138 -7.60 13.56 16.69
N PHE A 139 -6.54 12.96 16.15
CA PHE A 139 -5.70 12.00 16.89
C PHE A 139 -4.88 12.69 17.99
N PHE A 140 -4.33 13.88 17.72
CA PHE A 140 -3.46 14.59 18.67
C PHE A 140 -4.21 15.50 19.67
N ARG A 141 -5.48 15.90 19.43
CA ARG A 141 -6.25 16.78 20.34
C ARG A 141 -6.53 16.18 21.73
N ARG A 142 -6.56 14.84 21.87
CA ARG A 142 -6.73 14.18 23.18
C ARG A 142 -5.57 14.44 24.17
N MET A 143 -4.47 15.13 23.78
CA MET A 143 -3.30 15.36 24.67
C MET A 143 -3.55 16.50 25.65
N GLY A 144 -4.43 17.45 25.31
CA GLY A 144 -4.67 18.63 26.16
C GLY A 144 -5.59 18.38 27.36
N SER A 145 -6.25 17.22 27.45
CA SER A 145 -7.21 16.92 28.52
C SER A 145 -6.69 15.95 29.59
N GLY A 146 -5.40 15.62 29.56
CA GLY A 146 -4.78 14.61 30.43
C GLY A 146 -3.80 15.16 31.47
N LEU A 147 -3.73 16.48 31.64
CA LEU A 147 -2.89 17.14 32.65
C LEU A 147 -3.62 17.38 33.99
N ASP A 148 -4.70 16.65 34.28
CA ASP A 148 -5.15 16.45 35.66
C ASP A 148 -4.42 15.23 36.25
N ILE A 149 -3.13 15.42 36.51
CA ILE A 149 -2.41 14.57 37.46
C ILE A 149 -2.94 14.99 38.82
N LYS A 150 -3.91 14.23 39.35
CA LYS A 150 -4.24 14.30 40.78
C LYS A 150 -2.97 13.91 41.55
N THR A 151 -2.40 14.92 42.20
CA THR A 151 -1.44 14.82 43.31
C THR A 151 -1.93 13.90 44.41
#